data_AF-A0A0P9J4R0-F1
#
_entry.id   AF-A0A0P9J4R0-F1
#
_cell.length_a   1.000
_cell.length_b   1.000
_cell.length_c   1.000
_cell.angle_alpha   90.00
_cell.angle_beta   90.00
_cell.angle_gamma   90.00
#
_symmetry.space_group_name_H-M   'P 1'
#
loop_
_entity.id
_entity.type
_entity.pdbx_description
1 polymer ?
#
loop_
_entity_poly.entity_id
_entity_poly.type
_entity_poly.pdbx_seq_one_letter_code
_entity_poly.pdbx_strand_id
1 'polypeptide(L)'
;MRITNDDYTPIELLSELTSRSTSHCAEPEGFFKGEKKKHDWLVDAWASRIDEILNCFKRYGTLVAETQSIRDQGVDVYLEFEAKGKLHRVGFQIKSALEVERDKGFDPKHSLVGALKRQAFEASFSSKFDEWWIVPCFDHIKHVKVIQQINAELIMGSPPINGMQIKLLEPRSAASFLSKNNGAIDALCTRLLCREDEVLQASRSELMKLNDFQRNCVLELIWPALAGEVSVSQRDLFDMVEDLDELADDCYALEASGFLEADDGEGYVVKPYSFPGLCALYFEGRVRHEMSHMDSAEFATRMLEDLG
;
A
#
# COMPACT_ATOMS: atom_id res chain seq x y z
N MET A 1 20.61 -4.09 2.65
CA MET A 1 19.27 -4.71 2.64
C MET A 1 19.37 -6.15 2.14
N ARG A 2 19.16 -7.13 3.03
CA ARG A 2 19.10 -8.55 2.66
C ARG A 2 17.66 -8.85 2.22
N ILE A 3 17.50 -9.17 0.94
CA ILE A 3 16.21 -9.50 0.37
C ILE A 3 15.90 -10.94 0.76
N THR A 4 14.94 -11.15 1.66
CA THR A 4 14.51 -12.49 2.11
C THR A 4 13.24 -12.89 1.36
N ASN A 5 13.30 -12.85 0.03
CA ASN A 5 12.19 -13.07 -0.90
C ASN A 5 11.57 -14.49 -0.86
N ASP A 6 12.04 -15.36 0.03
CA ASP A 6 11.71 -16.79 -0.01
C ASP A 6 10.31 -17.10 0.57
N ASP A 7 9.71 -16.15 1.30
CA ASP A 7 8.50 -16.40 2.09
C ASP A 7 7.20 -15.77 1.55
N TYR A 8 7.26 -14.82 0.61
CA TYR A 8 6.06 -14.13 0.11
C TYR A 8 5.91 -14.22 -1.40
N THR A 9 4.69 -14.48 -1.85
CA THR A 9 4.23 -14.35 -3.24
C THR A 9 3.50 -13.03 -3.46
N PRO A 10 3.38 -12.54 -4.72
CA PRO A 10 2.59 -11.35 -5.03
C PRO A 10 1.15 -11.38 -4.49
N ILE A 11 0.51 -12.56 -4.52
CA ILE A 11 -0.86 -12.70 -4.01
C ILE A 11 -0.93 -12.68 -2.48
N GLU A 12 0.10 -13.17 -1.78
CA GLU A 12 0.20 -13.07 -0.32
C GLU A 12 0.46 -11.62 0.10
N LEU A 13 1.30 -10.87 -0.62
CA LEU A 13 1.45 -9.42 -0.38
C LEU A 13 0.15 -8.67 -0.65
N LEU A 14 -0.56 -8.96 -1.75
CA LEU A 14 -1.87 -8.34 -1.98
C LEU A 14 -2.86 -8.66 -0.85
N SER A 15 -2.85 -9.90 -0.34
CA SER A 15 -3.67 -10.31 0.79
C SER A 15 -3.32 -9.52 2.07
N GLU A 16 -2.03 -9.30 2.33
CA GLU A 16 -1.57 -8.49 3.48
C GLU A 16 -1.89 -7.00 3.31
N LEU A 17 -1.71 -6.44 2.11
CA LEU A 17 -2.00 -5.04 1.79
C LEU A 17 -3.49 -4.71 1.82
N THR A 18 -4.33 -5.74 1.67
CA THR A 18 -5.78 -5.66 1.79
C THR A 18 -6.29 -6.13 3.17
N SER A 19 -5.40 -6.57 4.07
CA SER A 19 -5.77 -7.03 5.41
C SER A 19 -6.13 -5.86 6.34
N ARG A 20 -6.78 -6.18 7.46
CA ARG A 20 -7.22 -5.16 8.43
C ARG A 20 -6.04 -4.50 9.16
N SER A 21 -4.92 -5.19 9.36
CA SER A 21 -3.75 -4.65 10.07
C SER A 21 -3.04 -3.55 9.28
N THR A 22 -3.11 -3.59 7.94
CA THR A 22 -2.52 -2.55 7.07
C THR A 22 -3.55 -1.50 6.62
N SER A 23 -4.78 -1.57 7.14
CA SER A 23 -5.89 -0.72 6.70
C SER A 23 -6.08 0.50 7.60
N HIS A 24 -5.69 1.68 7.08
CA HIS A 24 -5.92 2.98 7.73
C HIS A 24 -7.22 3.67 7.28
N CYS A 25 -7.95 3.10 6.32
CA CYS A 25 -9.19 3.71 5.84
C CYS A 25 -10.29 3.47 6.89
N ALA A 26 -10.54 4.50 7.70
CA ALA A 26 -11.43 4.42 8.85
C ALA A 26 -12.81 3.89 8.47
N GLU A 27 -13.41 4.32 7.36
CA GLU A 27 -14.66 3.74 6.84
C GLU A 27 -14.74 3.90 5.31
N PRO A 28 -15.31 2.92 4.56
CA PRO A 28 -15.54 3.05 3.13
C PRO A 28 -16.62 4.12 2.81
N GLU A 29 -17.24 4.73 3.82
CA GLU A 29 -18.30 5.71 3.68
C GLU A 29 -17.78 6.95 2.94
N GLY A 30 -18.04 6.96 1.64
CA GLY A 30 -17.66 8.05 0.75
C GLY A 30 -16.40 7.87 -0.07
N PHE A 31 -15.66 6.77 0.06
CA PHE A 31 -14.53 6.50 -0.84
C PHE A 31 -15.01 6.28 -2.29
N PHE A 32 -16.03 5.44 -2.49
CA PHE A 32 -16.59 5.11 -3.81
C PHE A 32 -17.60 6.16 -4.29
N LYS A 33 -17.18 7.43 -4.37
CA LYS A 33 -17.96 8.57 -4.87
C LYS A 33 -17.27 9.24 -6.07
N GLY A 34 -17.99 10.11 -6.78
CA GLY A 34 -17.41 10.91 -7.87
C GLY A 34 -16.93 10.07 -9.05
N GLU A 35 -15.62 10.08 -9.34
CA GLU A 35 -15.02 9.19 -10.35
C GLU A 35 -14.76 7.78 -9.83
N LYS A 36 -14.55 7.63 -8.52
CA LYS A 36 -14.21 6.36 -7.86
C LYS A 36 -15.38 5.36 -7.79
N LYS A 37 -16.54 5.71 -8.34
CA LYS A 37 -17.68 4.80 -8.56
C LYS A 37 -17.74 4.24 -9.99
N LYS A 38 -16.90 4.72 -10.91
CA LYS A 38 -16.86 4.29 -12.31
C LYS A 38 -16.05 3.01 -12.44
N HIS A 39 -16.55 2.03 -13.19
CA HIS A 39 -15.87 0.75 -13.42
C HIS A 39 -14.48 0.94 -14.02
N ASP A 40 -14.36 1.71 -15.10
CA ASP A 40 -13.08 1.90 -15.80
C ASP A 40 -11.99 2.45 -14.87
N TRP A 41 -12.30 3.46 -14.06
CA TRP A 41 -11.36 4.01 -13.09
C TRP A 41 -10.92 2.97 -12.07
N LEU A 42 -11.84 2.13 -11.59
CA LEU A 42 -11.55 1.09 -10.61
C LEU A 42 -10.65 0.00 -11.18
N VAL A 43 -10.89 -0.41 -12.44
CA VAL A 43 -10.05 -1.38 -13.15
C VAL A 43 -8.64 -0.84 -13.32
N ASP A 44 -8.49 0.38 -13.82
CA ASP A 44 -7.19 1.01 -14.05
C ASP A 44 -6.42 1.21 -12.75
N ALA A 45 -7.10 1.70 -11.70
CA ALA A 45 -6.50 1.91 -10.39
C ALA A 45 -6.08 0.58 -9.74
N TRP A 46 -6.93 -0.46 -9.82
CA TRP A 46 -6.60 -1.78 -9.26
C TRP A 46 -5.40 -2.41 -9.96
N ALA A 47 -5.38 -2.38 -11.31
CA ALA A 47 -4.27 -2.90 -12.10
C ALA A 47 -2.97 -2.16 -11.78
N SER A 48 -2.99 -0.82 -11.76
CA SER A 48 -1.81 0.00 -11.43
C SER A 48 -1.24 -0.31 -10.03
N ARG A 49 -2.10 -0.62 -9.05
CA ARG A 49 -1.68 -0.96 -7.68
C ARG A 49 -1.08 -2.37 -7.62
N ILE A 50 -1.62 -3.32 -8.38
CA ILE A 50 -1.00 -4.64 -8.55
C ILE A 50 0.36 -4.51 -9.24
N ASP A 51 0.46 -3.69 -10.29
CA ASP A 51 1.71 -3.47 -10.99
C ASP A 51 2.82 -2.96 -10.07
N GLU A 52 2.50 -2.07 -9.13
CA GLU A 52 3.49 -1.62 -8.14
C GLU A 52 3.98 -2.77 -7.24
N ILE A 53 3.08 -3.68 -6.82
CA ILE A 53 3.48 -4.90 -6.09
C ILE A 53 4.43 -5.74 -6.94
N LEU A 54 4.11 -5.98 -8.22
CA LEU A 54 4.97 -6.76 -9.10
C LEU A 54 6.31 -6.07 -9.37
N ASN A 55 6.30 -4.74 -9.51
CA ASN A 55 7.52 -3.93 -9.68
C ASN A 55 8.41 -4.01 -8.44
N CYS A 56 7.84 -4.03 -7.24
CA CYS A 56 8.58 -4.37 -6.02
C CYS A 56 9.33 -5.69 -6.17
N PHE A 57 8.63 -6.78 -6.51
CA PHE A 57 9.26 -8.09 -6.72
C PHE A 57 10.36 -8.07 -7.81
N LYS A 58 10.14 -7.34 -8.92
CA LYS A 58 11.14 -7.17 -9.99
C LYS A 58 12.39 -6.44 -9.48
N ARG A 59 12.22 -5.33 -8.75
CA ARG A 59 13.33 -4.57 -8.11
C ARG A 59 14.12 -5.41 -7.11
N TYR A 60 13.48 -6.43 -6.54
CA TYR A 60 14.10 -7.40 -5.64
C TYR A 60 14.59 -8.68 -6.34
N GLY A 61 14.66 -8.69 -7.67
CA GLY A 61 15.30 -9.75 -8.47
C GLY A 61 14.40 -10.94 -8.80
N THR A 62 13.09 -10.80 -8.63
CA THR A 62 12.10 -11.86 -8.95
C THR A 62 11.59 -11.70 -10.37
N LEU A 63 11.55 -12.80 -11.11
CA LEU A 63 10.86 -12.85 -12.39
C LEU A 63 9.35 -12.87 -12.13
N VAL A 64 8.69 -11.75 -12.42
CA VAL A 64 7.23 -11.63 -12.33
C VAL A 64 6.70 -11.33 -13.72
N ALA A 65 5.78 -12.17 -14.19
CA ALA A 65 5.10 -11.96 -15.47
C ALA A 65 4.18 -10.72 -15.38
N GLU A 66 3.98 -10.06 -16.52
CA GLU A 66 3.21 -8.83 -16.64
C GLU A 66 1.74 -9.05 -16.24
N THR A 67 1.11 -8.05 -15.62
CA THR A 67 -0.36 -7.99 -15.62
C THR A 67 -0.82 -7.88 -17.06
N GLN A 68 -1.82 -8.66 -17.43
CA GLN A 68 -2.53 -8.42 -18.68
C GLN A 68 -3.93 -7.92 -18.31
N SER A 69 -4.27 -6.71 -18.74
CA SER A 69 -5.65 -6.23 -18.69
C SER A 69 -6.45 -6.92 -19.80
N ILE A 70 -6.73 -8.22 -19.67
CA ILE A 70 -7.61 -8.91 -20.61
C ILE A 70 -9.06 -8.57 -20.22
N ARG A 71 -9.64 -7.63 -20.96
CA ARG A 71 -11.08 -7.55 -21.16
C ARG A 71 -11.44 -8.70 -22.10
N ASP A 72 -12.22 -9.66 -21.58
CA ASP A 72 -12.94 -10.73 -22.29
C ASP A 72 -12.58 -12.10 -21.72
N GLN A 73 -13.28 -12.50 -20.65
CA GLN A 73 -13.52 -13.88 -20.15
C GLN A 73 -14.12 -13.93 -18.72
N GLY A 74 -14.91 -12.92 -18.33
CA GLY A 74 -15.44 -12.84 -16.95
C GLY A 74 -14.41 -12.43 -15.89
N VAL A 75 -13.36 -11.72 -16.31
CA VAL A 75 -12.30 -11.14 -15.47
C VAL A 75 -12.03 -9.71 -15.94
N ASP A 76 -11.81 -8.80 -15.00
CA ASP A 76 -11.45 -7.41 -15.29
C ASP A 76 -9.93 -7.18 -15.24
N VAL A 77 -9.25 -7.80 -14.28
CA VAL A 77 -7.78 -7.73 -14.13
C VAL A 77 -7.22 -9.14 -13.97
N TYR A 78 -6.18 -9.47 -14.74
CA TYR A 78 -5.51 -10.77 -14.68
C TYR A 78 -4.07 -10.62 -14.17
N LEU A 79 -3.74 -11.44 -13.17
CA LEU A 79 -2.42 -11.57 -12.60
C LEU A 79 -1.90 -12.99 -12.82
N GLU A 80 -0.76 -13.09 -13.49
CA GLU A 80 -0.01 -14.33 -13.65
C GLU A 80 1.40 -14.15 -13.07
N PHE A 81 1.85 -15.11 -12.27
CA PHE A 81 3.23 -15.10 -11.75
C PHE A 81 3.71 -16.53 -11.49
N GLU A 82 5.02 -16.72 -11.50
CA GLU A 82 5.62 -17.99 -11.09
C GLU A 82 6.14 -17.86 -9.65
N ALA A 83 5.77 -18.80 -8.79
CA ALA A 83 6.28 -18.91 -7.44
C ALA A 83 6.68 -20.35 -7.17
N LYS A 84 7.89 -20.57 -6.67
CA LYS A 84 8.40 -21.90 -6.27
C LYS A 84 8.26 -22.96 -7.39
N GLY A 85 8.47 -22.56 -8.65
CA GLY A 85 8.36 -23.44 -9.82
C GLY A 85 6.93 -23.76 -10.28
N LYS A 86 5.92 -23.10 -9.70
CA LYS A 86 4.51 -23.25 -10.07
C LYS A 86 4.00 -21.94 -10.64
N LEU A 87 3.31 -22.02 -11.77
CA LEU A 87 2.58 -20.89 -12.33
C LEU A 87 1.26 -20.70 -11.58
N HIS A 88 1.04 -19.48 -11.11
CA HIS A 88 -0.17 -19.05 -10.42
C HIS A 88 -0.96 -18.06 -11.28
N ARG A 89 -2.27 -18.27 -11.36
CA ARG A 89 -3.20 -17.47 -12.17
C ARG A 89 -4.36 -16.97 -11.32
N VAL A 90 -4.46 -15.64 -11.19
CA VAL A 90 -5.49 -14.97 -10.39
C VAL A 90 -6.28 -14.02 -11.26
N GLY A 91 -7.59 -14.22 -11.33
CA GLY A 91 -8.52 -13.29 -11.97
C GLY A 91 -9.23 -12.41 -10.94
N PHE A 92 -9.30 -11.11 -11.18
CA PHE A 92 -10.08 -10.18 -10.36
C PHE A 92 -11.31 -9.72 -11.14
N GLN A 93 -12.49 -9.88 -10.54
CA GLN A 93 -13.75 -9.32 -11.01
C GLN A 93 -14.16 -8.19 -10.09
N ILE A 94 -14.05 -6.97 -10.61
CA ILE A 94 -14.38 -5.73 -9.92
C ILE A 94 -15.88 -5.48 -10.08
N LYS A 95 -16.51 -4.98 -9.00
CA LYS A 95 -17.90 -4.53 -9.02
C LYS A 95 -18.01 -3.12 -8.49
N SER A 96 -18.43 -2.21 -9.35
CA SER A 96 -18.51 -0.78 -9.06
C SER A 96 -19.80 -0.41 -8.31
N ALA A 97 -19.76 0.68 -7.54
CA ALA A 97 -20.96 1.24 -6.91
C ALA A 97 -22.05 1.61 -7.94
N LEU A 98 -21.67 2.05 -9.15
CA LEU A 98 -22.64 2.33 -10.20
C LEU A 98 -23.37 1.07 -10.70
N GLU A 99 -22.72 -0.09 -10.73
CA GLU A 99 -23.39 -1.35 -11.08
C GLU A 99 -24.43 -1.73 -10.03
N VAL A 100 -24.08 -1.60 -8.74
CA VAL A 100 -25.00 -1.90 -7.65
C VAL A 100 -26.20 -0.94 -7.66
N GLU A 101 -25.98 0.34 -7.92
CA GLU A 101 -27.07 1.34 -8.00
C GLU A 101 -28.00 1.13 -9.21
N ARG A 102 -27.48 0.56 -10.30
CA ARG A 102 -28.27 0.20 -11.48
C ARG A 102 -28.99 -1.13 -11.32
N ASP A 103 -28.54 -1.99 -10.42
CA ASP A 103 -29.21 -3.25 -10.10
C ASP A 103 -30.53 -2.94 -9.36
N LYS A 104 -31.62 -2.95 -10.12
CA LYS A 104 -32.96 -2.73 -9.58
C LYS A 104 -33.57 -4.02 -8.99
N GLY A 105 -32.88 -5.16 -9.03
CA GLY A 105 -33.33 -6.41 -8.41
C GLY A 105 -34.60 -7.05 -8.99
N PHE A 106 -35.19 -6.48 -10.05
CA PHE A 106 -36.46 -6.98 -10.61
C PHE A 106 -36.32 -8.22 -11.50
N ASP A 107 -35.13 -8.49 -12.07
CA ASP A 107 -34.86 -9.70 -12.84
C ASP A 107 -33.63 -10.42 -12.28
N PRO A 108 -33.80 -11.63 -11.69
CA PRO A 108 -32.69 -12.43 -11.17
C PRO A 108 -31.59 -12.72 -12.21
N LYS A 109 -31.92 -12.80 -13.51
CA LYS A 109 -30.94 -13.03 -14.58
C LYS A 109 -30.10 -11.79 -14.90
N HIS A 110 -30.62 -10.60 -14.59
CA HIS A 110 -29.91 -9.32 -14.76
C HIS A 110 -29.43 -8.71 -13.44
N SER A 111 -29.63 -9.42 -12.32
CA SER A 111 -29.07 -9.03 -11.02
C SER A 111 -27.54 -9.09 -11.04
N LEU A 112 -26.90 -8.30 -10.18
CA LEU A 112 -25.46 -8.28 -10.02
C LEU A 112 -24.91 -9.66 -9.66
N VAL A 113 -25.61 -10.41 -8.79
CA VAL A 113 -25.22 -11.76 -8.39
C VAL A 113 -25.39 -12.75 -9.55
N GLY A 114 -26.46 -12.62 -10.35
CA GLY A 114 -26.64 -13.40 -11.56
C GLY A 114 -25.57 -13.11 -12.63
N ALA A 115 -25.11 -11.87 -12.73
CA ALA A 115 -23.97 -11.50 -13.57
C ALA A 115 -22.66 -12.13 -13.06
N LEU A 116 -22.37 -12.02 -11.76
CA LEU A 116 -21.19 -12.64 -11.15
C LEU A 116 -21.13 -14.16 -11.35
N LYS A 117 -22.27 -14.86 -11.22
CA LYS A 117 -22.35 -16.31 -11.48
C LYS A 117 -21.99 -16.67 -12.92
N ARG A 118 -22.48 -15.90 -13.89
CA ARG A 118 -22.14 -16.09 -15.31
C ARG A 118 -20.66 -15.84 -15.56
N GLN A 119 -20.12 -14.76 -15.01
CA GLN A 119 -18.70 -14.42 -15.12
C GLN A 119 -17.80 -15.47 -14.47
N ALA A 120 -18.14 -15.96 -13.28
CA ALA A 120 -17.41 -17.04 -12.60
C ALA A 120 -17.44 -18.34 -13.42
N PHE A 121 -18.59 -18.66 -14.02
CA PHE A 121 -18.70 -19.79 -14.92
C PHE A 121 -17.81 -19.59 -16.15
N GLU A 122 -17.92 -18.47 -16.87
CA GLU A 122 -17.08 -18.14 -18.02
C GLU A 122 -15.58 -18.22 -17.69
N ALA A 123 -15.16 -17.64 -16.56
CA ALA A 123 -13.78 -17.68 -16.08
C ALA A 123 -13.29 -19.12 -15.86
N SER A 124 -14.11 -19.97 -15.25
CA SER A 124 -13.76 -21.37 -14.93
C SER A 124 -13.54 -22.28 -16.14
N PHE A 125 -14.02 -21.89 -17.34
CA PHE A 125 -13.87 -22.68 -18.58
C PHE A 125 -12.80 -22.12 -19.51
N SER A 126 -12.48 -20.84 -19.40
CA SER A 126 -11.73 -20.12 -20.41
C SER A 126 -10.25 -19.94 -20.06
N SER A 127 -9.97 -19.71 -18.78
CA SER A 127 -8.63 -19.52 -18.26
C SER A 127 -8.48 -20.39 -17.02
N LYS A 128 -7.45 -21.23 -16.97
CA LYS A 128 -7.17 -22.13 -15.83
C LYS A 128 -6.74 -21.31 -14.59
N PHE A 129 -7.62 -20.47 -14.06
CA PHE A 129 -7.38 -19.68 -12.87
C PHE A 129 -7.29 -20.61 -11.66
N ASP A 130 -6.27 -20.41 -10.84
CA ASP A 130 -6.20 -21.04 -9.52
C ASP A 130 -7.18 -20.31 -8.58
N GLU A 131 -7.28 -18.98 -8.70
CA GLU A 131 -8.13 -18.15 -7.86
C GLU A 131 -8.91 -17.11 -8.67
N TRP A 132 -10.16 -16.86 -8.28
CA TRP A 132 -11.02 -15.81 -8.85
C TRP A 132 -11.61 -14.95 -7.73
N TRP A 133 -11.19 -13.69 -7.70
CA TRP A 133 -11.45 -12.74 -6.62
C TRP A 133 -12.55 -11.77 -7.01
N ILE A 134 -13.60 -11.71 -6.20
CA ILE A 134 -14.64 -10.69 -6.31
C ILE A 134 -14.18 -9.48 -5.49
N VAL A 135 -14.04 -8.33 -6.15
CA VAL A 135 -13.61 -7.07 -5.55
C VAL A 135 -14.79 -6.08 -5.52
N PRO A 136 -15.56 -6.05 -4.42
CA PRO A 136 -16.68 -5.13 -4.28
C PRO A 136 -16.18 -3.70 -3.98
N CYS A 137 -16.26 -2.84 -4.97
CA CYS A 137 -15.88 -1.43 -4.90
C CYS A 137 -17.12 -0.54 -4.68
N PHE A 138 -17.78 -0.77 -3.55
CA PHE A 138 -18.96 -0.03 -3.13
C PHE A 138 -19.10 0.00 -1.61
N ASP A 139 -19.99 0.85 -1.11
CA ASP A 139 -20.17 1.06 0.32
C ASP A 139 -20.73 -0.20 1.01
N HIS A 140 -19.99 -0.72 1.99
CA HIS A 140 -20.38 -1.92 2.75
C HIS A 140 -21.66 -1.70 3.57
N ILE A 141 -21.81 -0.54 4.21
CA ILE A 141 -22.93 -0.25 5.12
C ILE A 141 -24.20 -0.11 4.28
N LYS A 142 -24.14 0.66 3.20
CA LYS A 142 -25.28 0.89 2.30
C LYS A 142 -25.72 -0.39 1.57
N HIS A 143 -24.79 -1.29 1.26
CA HIS A 143 -25.04 -2.45 0.40
C HIS A 143 -24.78 -3.80 1.08
N VAL A 144 -24.89 -3.88 2.42
CA VAL A 144 -24.63 -5.10 3.20
C VAL A 144 -25.39 -6.33 2.70
N LYS A 145 -26.64 -6.16 2.25
CA LYS A 145 -27.48 -7.26 1.72
C LYS A 145 -26.91 -7.87 0.44
N VAL A 146 -26.30 -7.04 -0.41
CA VAL A 146 -25.67 -7.50 -1.66
C VAL A 146 -24.43 -8.34 -1.32
N ILE A 147 -23.61 -7.89 -0.37
CA ILE A 147 -22.45 -8.66 0.11
C ILE A 147 -22.86 -10.01 0.70
N GLN A 148 -23.90 -10.02 1.55
CA GLN A 148 -24.44 -11.26 2.12
C GLN A 148 -24.94 -12.23 1.05
N GLN A 149 -25.60 -11.72 0.02
CA GLN A 149 -26.09 -12.52 -1.10
C GLN A 149 -24.94 -13.11 -1.93
N ILE A 150 -23.90 -12.31 -2.25
CA ILE A 150 -22.69 -12.79 -2.93
C ILE A 150 -22.05 -13.91 -2.11
N ASN A 151 -21.86 -13.70 -0.80
CA ASN A 151 -21.22 -14.67 0.08
C ASN A 151 -22.02 -15.99 0.15
N ALA A 152 -23.35 -15.91 0.31
CA ALA A 152 -24.21 -17.08 0.35
C ALA A 152 -24.22 -17.87 -0.98
N GLU A 153 -24.26 -17.17 -2.12
CA GLU A 153 -24.45 -17.81 -3.43
C GLU A 153 -23.14 -18.26 -4.10
N LEU A 154 -22.02 -17.58 -3.86
CA LEU A 154 -20.74 -17.81 -4.57
C LEU A 154 -19.63 -18.37 -3.67
N ILE A 155 -19.69 -18.17 -2.35
CA ILE A 155 -18.62 -18.61 -1.42
C ILE A 155 -19.06 -19.81 -0.58
N MET A 156 -20.09 -19.66 0.25
CA MET A 156 -20.51 -20.74 1.17
C MET A 156 -21.23 -21.87 0.45
N GLY A 157 -21.95 -21.56 -0.63
CA GLY A 157 -22.81 -22.50 -1.35
C GLY A 157 -22.15 -23.26 -2.50
N SER A 158 -20.90 -22.97 -2.84
CA SER A 158 -20.28 -23.46 -4.08
C SER A 158 -18.92 -24.11 -3.83
N PRO A 159 -18.73 -25.43 -4.10
CA PRO A 159 -17.41 -26.03 -4.12
C PRO A 159 -16.55 -25.40 -5.23
N PRO A 160 -15.21 -25.57 -5.21
CA PRO A 160 -14.34 -25.09 -6.26
C PRO A 160 -14.85 -25.50 -7.65
N ILE A 161 -15.08 -24.53 -8.54
CA ILE A 161 -15.60 -24.77 -9.88
C ILE A 161 -14.40 -25.08 -10.77
N ASN A 162 -14.31 -26.31 -11.31
CA ASN A 162 -13.15 -26.77 -12.10
C ASN A 162 -11.79 -26.59 -11.38
N GLY A 163 -11.76 -26.66 -10.05
CA GLY A 163 -10.55 -26.46 -9.24
C GLY A 163 -10.19 -24.99 -8.97
N MET A 164 -10.94 -24.04 -9.51
CA MET A 164 -10.80 -22.60 -9.25
C MET A 164 -11.42 -22.24 -7.90
N GLN A 165 -10.65 -21.58 -7.03
CA GLN A 165 -11.14 -21.07 -5.76
C GLN A 165 -11.75 -19.68 -5.95
N ILE A 166 -12.99 -19.48 -5.48
CA ILE A 166 -13.62 -18.16 -5.46
C ILE A 166 -13.36 -17.49 -4.11
N LYS A 167 -12.87 -16.25 -4.14
CA LYS A 167 -12.65 -15.42 -2.94
C LYS A 167 -13.45 -14.13 -3.04
N LEU A 168 -13.94 -13.64 -1.92
CA LEU A 168 -14.61 -12.34 -1.82
C LEU A 168 -13.76 -11.42 -0.95
N LEU A 169 -13.35 -10.29 -1.51
CA LEU A 169 -12.69 -9.25 -0.75
C LEU A 169 -13.75 -8.41 0.00
N GLU A 170 -13.43 -7.99 1.22
CA GLU A 170 -14.29 -7.03 1.92
C GLU A 170 -14.23 -5.64 1.26
N PRO A 171 -15.34 -4.90 1.14
CA PRO A 171 -15.31 -3.59 0.51
C PRO A 171 -14.39 -2.58 1.22
N ARG A 172 -14.24 -2.71 2.55
CA ARG A 172 -13.31 -1.90 3.34
C ARG A 172 -11.85 -2.15 2.92
N SER A 173 -11.50 -3.41 2.71
CA SER A 173 -10.18 -3.83 2.24
C SER A 173 -9.90 -3.31 0.83
N ALA A 174 -10.88 -3.39 -0.07
CA ALA A 174 -10.76 -2.82 -1.43
C ALA A 174 -10.52 -1.30 -1.40
N ALA A 175 -11.29 -0.56 -0.60
CA ALA A 175 -11.13 0.89 -0.45
C ALA A 175 -9.76 1.25 0.15
N SER A 176 -9.34 0.53 1.19
CA SER A 176 -8.04 0.70 1.84
C SER A 176 -6.90 0.53 0.84
N PHE A 177 -6.90 -0.57 0.07
CA PHE A 177 -5.87 -0.82 -0.94
C PHE A 177 -5.85 0.26 -2.02
N LEU A 178 -7.02 0.63 -2.57
CA LEU A 178 -7.14 1.67 -3.58
C LEU A 178 -6.77 3.08 -3.07
N SER A 179 -6.80 3.31 -1.75
CA SER A 179 -6.38 4.59 -1.15
C SER A 179 -4.86 4.73 -0.99
N LYS A 180 -4.09 3.65 -1.05
CA LYS A 180 -2.63 3.70 -0.95
C LYS A 180 -2.05 4.36 -2.20
N ASN A 181 -1.04 5.19 -2.03
CA ASN A 181 -0.19 5.64 -3.14
C ASN A 181 0.95 4.63 -3.36
N ASN A 182 1.78 4.89 -4.38
CA ASN A 182 2.85 3.97 -4.75
C ASN A 182 3.91 3.88 -3.62
N GLY A 183 4.28 5.00 -3.00
CA GLY A 183 5.21 5.03 -1.87
C GLY A 183 4.75 4.18 -0.67
N ALA A 184 3.46 4.22 -0.34
CA ALA A 184 2.88 3.39 0.71
C ALA A 184 2.86 1.89 0.36
N ILE A 185 2.58 1.54 -0.91
CA ILE A 185 2.66 0.14 -1.35
C ILE A 185 4.10 -0.34 -1.30
N ASP A 186 5.04 0.43 -1.84
CA ASP A 186 6.45 0.07 -1.87
C ASP A 186 7.03 -0.11 -0.47
N ALA A 187 6.68 0.77 0.47
CA ALA A 187 7.11 0.65 1.87
C ALA A 187 6.57 -0.63 2.51
N LEU A 188 5.27 -0.91 2.36
CA LEU A 188 4.66 -2.10 2.93
C LEU A 188 5.21 -3.38 2.30
N CYS A 189 5.36 -3.42 0.97
CA CYS A 189 5.98 -4.53 0.25
C CYS A 189 7.43 -4.75 0.72
N THR A 190 8.23 -3.69 0.81
CA THR A 190 9.64 -3.76 1.23
C THR A 190 9.76 -4.33 2.64
N ARG A 191 8.91 -3.89 3.59
CA ARG A 191 8.90 -4.43 4.96
C ARG A 191 8.54 -5.91 5.03
N LEU A 192 7.56 -6.33 4.23
CA LEU A 192 7.11 -7.72 4.21
C LEU A 192 8.15 -8.63 3.54
N LEU A 193 8.82 -8.13 2.50
CA LEU A 193 9.88 -8.85 1.78
C LEU A 193 11.23 -8.86 2.50
N CYS A 194 11.50 -7.84 3.32
CA CYS A 194 12.78 -7.64 4.02
C CYS A 194 12.55 -7.51 5.55
N ARG A 195 11.99 -8.54 6.18
CA ARG A 195 11.64 -8.53 7.62
C ARG A 195 12.85 -8.27 8.54
N GLU A 196 14.02 -8.78 8.17
CA GLU A 196 15.28 -8.61 8.91
C GLU A 196 16.20 -7.57 8.24
N ASP A 197 15.63 -6.50 7.69
CA ASP A 197 16.42 -5.47 7.06
C ASP A 197 17.27 -4.70 8.08
N GLU A 198 18.58 -4.91 8.03
CA GLU A 198 19.59 -4.21 8.83
C GLU A 198 19.50 -2.68 8.67
N VAL A 199 19.12 -2.17 7.49
CA VAL A 199 18.96 -0.72 7.27
C VAL A 199 17.76 -0.19 8.05
N LEU A 200 16.62 -0.89 7.98
CA LEU A 200 15.44 -0.54 8.76
C LEU A 200 15.70 -0.65 10.27
N GLN A 201 16.39 -1.71 10.73
CA GLN A 201 16.75 -1.89 12.13
C GLN A 201 17.69 -0.80 12.63
N ALA A 202 18.71 -0.42 11.84
CA ALA A 202 19.61 0.68 12.17
C ALA A 202 18.86 2.01 12.26
N SER A 203 18.00 2.30 11.29
CA SER A 203 17.19 3.52 11.24
C SER A 203 16.25 3.64 12.45
N ARG A 204 15.62 2.54 12.86
CA ARG A 204 14.78 2.51 14.07
C ARG A 204 15.62 2.71 15.33
N SER A 205 16.78 2.07 15.39
CA SER A 205 17.70 2.19 16.53
C SER A 205 18.26 3.61 16.69
N GLU A 206 18.41 4.34 15.58
CA GLU A 206 18.74 5.76 15.58
C GLU A 206 17.63 6.59 16.24
N LEU A 207 16.37 6.41 15.83
CA LEU A 207 15.22 7.14 16.37
C LEU A 207 14.84 6.75 17.81
N MET A 208 15.13 5.52 18.24
CA MET A 208 14.84 5.06 19.60
C MET A 208 15.72 5.74 20.67
N LYS A 209 16.85 6.34 20.27
CA LYS A 209 17.73 7.09 21.18
C LYS A 209 17.24 8.51 21.45
N LEU A 210 16.28 8.97 20.65
CA LEU A 210 15.72 10.32 20.70
C LEU A 210 14.43 10.32 21.50
N ASN A 211 14.17 11.43 22.19
CA ASN A 211 12.85 11.70 22.73
C ASN A 211 11.86 12.05 21.60
N ASP A 212 10.57 12.20 21.93
CA ASP A 212 9.53 12.37 20.91
C ASP A 212 9.68 13.68 20.13
N PHE A 213 10.08 14.78 20.79
CA PHE A 213 10.34 16.04 20.10
C PHE A 213 11.53 15.93 19.13
N GLN A 214 12.68 15.46 19.61
CA GLN A 214 13.88 15.25 18.81
C GLN A 214 13.59 14.33 17.62
N ARG A 215 12.81 13.26 17.82
CA ARG A 215 12.38 12.36 16.76
C ARG A 215 11.56 13.08 15.70
N ASN A 216 10.57 13.88 16.10
CA ASN A 216 9.74 14.65 15.18
C ASN A 216 10.57 15.68 14.41
N CYS A 217 11.44 16.41 15.11
CA CYS A 217 12.38 17.36 14.52
C CYS A 217 13.27 16.71 13.46
N VAL A 218 13.88 15.56 13.79
CA VAL A 218 14.69 14.81 12.83
C VAL A 218 13.86 14.38 11.62
N LEU A 219 12.67 13.79 11.83
CA LEU A 219 11.83 13.30 10.74
C LEU A 219 11.28 14.42 9.84
N GLU A 220 11.03 15.62 10.35
CA GLU A 220 10.60 16.74 9.50
C GLU A 220 11.75 17.36 8.71
N LEU A 221 12.93 17.48 9.31
CA LEU A 221 14.04 18.26 8.73
C LEU A 221 15.01 17.43 7.90
N ILE A 222 15.13 16.13 8.16
CA ILE A 222 16.15 15.30 7.50
C ILE A 222 15.85 15.10 6.01
N TRP A 223 14.58 14.96 5.62
CA TRP A 223 14.23 14.76 4.22
C TRP A 223 14.50 16.01 3.38
N PRO A 224 14.00 17.22 3.73
CA PRO A 224 14.33 18.45 3.02
C PRO A 224 15.84 18.71 2.95
N ALA A 225 16.57 18.43 4.04
CA ALA A 225 18.03 18.55 4.06
C ALA A 225 18.72 17.64 3.04
N LEU A 226 18.25 16.40 2.86
CA LEU A 226 18.72 15.49 1.81
C LEU A 226 18.35 15.95 0.39
N ALA A 227 17.37 16.85 0.25
CA ALA A 227 17.03 17.53 -1.01
C ALA A 227 17.90 18.78 -1.28
N GLY A 228 18.67 19.23 -0.29
CA GLY A 228 19.51 20.44 -0.36
C GLY A 228 19.00 21.61 0.49
N GLU A 229 17.83 21.49 1.13
CA GLU A 229 17.29 22.50 2.05
C GLU A 229 17.88 22.29 3.46
N VAL A 230 19.14 22.67 3.61
CA VAL A 230 19.94 22.37 4.82
C VAL A 230 19.81 23.43 5.92
N SER A 231 19.14 24.54 5.69
CA SER A 231 19.01 25.62 6.68
C SER A 231 17.63 25.61 7.30
N VAL A 232 17.55 25.68 8.62
CA VAL A 232 16.30 25.82 9.38
C VAL A 232 16.41 27.02 10.31
N SER A 233 15.36 27.84 10.38
CA SER A 233 15.37 28.98 11.30
C SER A 233 15.01 28.52 12.72
N GLN A 234 15.44 29.27 13.75
CA GLN A 234 14.97 29.02 15.11
C GLN A 234 13.44 29.09 15.21
N ARG A 235 12.80 29.95 14.40
CA ARG A 235 11.34 30.06 14.35
C ARG A 235 10.66 28.78 13.89
N ASP A 236 11.20 28.13 12.87
CA ASP A 236 10.60 26.88 12.38
C ASP A 236 10.69 25.80 13.46
N LEU A 237 11.78 25.76 14.24
CA LEU A 237 11.90 24.86 15.41
C LEU A 237 10.94 25.23 16.55
N PHE A 238 10.74 26.53 16.81
CA PHE A 238 9.76 27.00 17.81
C PHE A 238 8.34 26.56 17.47
N ASP A 239 7.97 26.58 16.19
CA ASP A 239 6.63 26.17 15.74
C ASP A 239 6.38 24.65 15.90
N MET A 240 7.43 23.85 16.22
CA MET A 240 7.35 22.41 16.45
C MET A 240 7.19 22.00 17.93
N VAL A 241 7.23 22.94 18.88
CA VAL A 241 7.21 22.64 20.33
C VAL A 241 6.07 23.36 21.06
N GLU A 242 5.49 22.68 22.06
CA GLU A 242 4.48 23.27 22.95
C GLU A 242 5.10 24.02 24.15
N ASP A 243 6.27 23.57 24.65
CA ASP A 243 7.04 24.17 25.75
C ASP A 243 8.43 24.69 25.31
N LEU A 244 8.65 26.00 25.45
CA LEU A 244 9.88 26.68 25.03
C LEU A 244 11.08 26.38 25.93
N ASP A 245 10.85 26.01 27.20
CA ASP A 245 11.93 25.79 28.16
C ASP A 245 12.65 24.46 27.88
N GLU A 246 11.96 23.46 27.31
CA GLU A 246 12.53 22.16 26.91
C GLU A 246 13.24 22.22 25.54
N LEU A 247 12.86 23.17 24.67
CA LEU A 247 13.40 23.28 23.32
C LEU A 247 14.92 23.57 23.31
N ALA A 248 15.44 24.37 24.25
CA ALA A 248 16.86 24.69 24.30
C ALA A 248 17.71 23.45 24.60
N ASP A 249 17.27 22.64 25.56
CA ASP A 249 17.94 21.38 25.92
C ASP A 249 17.87 20.37 24.76
N ASP A 250 16.75 20.32 24.04
CA ASP A 250 16.57 19.45 22.88
C ASP A 250 17.39 19.88 21.66
N CYS A 251 17.48 21.18 21.37
CA CYS A 251 18.36 21.70 20.34
C CYS A 251 19.82 21.38 20.65
N TYR A 252 20.23 21.58 21.91
CA TYR A 252 21.57 21.24 22.36
C TYR A 252 21.87 19.73 22.21
N ALA A 253 20.91 18.86 22.51
CA ALA A 253 21.05 17.42 22.30
C ALA A 253 21.18 17.04 20.82
N LEU A 254 20.41 17.70 19.93
CA LEU A 254 20.51 17.51 18.49
C LEU A 254 21.84 18.04 17.92
N GLU A 255 22.35 19.15 18.44
CA GLU A 255 23.70 19.63 18.12
C GLU A 255 24.79 18.66 18.59
N ALA A 256 24.66 18.12 19.82
CA ALA A 256 25.59 17.14 20.36
C ALA A 256 25.59 15.82 19.57
N SER A 257 24.45 15.45 18.97
CA SER A 257 24.35 14.33 18.03
C SER A 257 24.99 14.61 16.67
N GLY A 258 25.33 15.88 16.40
CA GLY A 258 25.84 16.38 15.14
C GLY A 258 24.76 16.57 14.07
N PHE A 259 23.47 16.49 14.41
CA PHE A 259 22.38 16.68 13.45
C PHE A 259 22.11 18.15 13.14
N LEU A 260 22.23 19.02 14.13
CA LEU A 260 22.17 20.46 13.96
C LEU A 260 23.57 21.06 14.16
N GLU A 261 23.86 22.12 13.43
CA GLU A 261 25.04 22.96 13.64
C GLU A 261 24.56 24.40 13.68
N ALA A 262 24.80 25.13 14.78
CA ALA A 262 24.42 26.53 14.88
C ALA A 262 25.05 27.36 13.74
N ASP A 263 24.22 28.14 13.05
CA ASP A 263 24.68 29.11 12.05
C ASP A 263 24.83 30.49 12.71
N ASP A 264 25.71 31.33 12.19
CA ASP A 264 26.01 32.67 12.70
C ASP A 264 24.78 33.63 12.65
N GLY A 265 23.70 33.22 11.96
CA GLY A 265 22.43 33.94 11.89
C GLY A 265 21.25 33.12 12.40
N GLU A 266 20.89 33.27 13.68
CA GLU A 266 19.63 32.84 14.34
C GLU A 266 18.94 31.57 13.76
N GLY A 267 19.73 30.52 13.50
CA GLY A 267 19.27 29.31 12.81
C GLY A 267 20.28 28.18 12.92
N TYR A 268 19.96 27.07 12.28
CA TYR A 268 20.78 25.87 12.27
C TYR A 268 20.97 25.32 10.86
N VAL A 269 22.12 24.70 10.63
CA VAL A 269 22.40 23.87 9.47
C VAL A 269 22.15 22.40 9.84
N VAL A 270 21.21 21.78 9.14
CA VAL A 270 20.88 20.36 9.27
C VAL A 270 21.94 19.51 8.57
N LYS A 271 22.49 18.54 9.31
CA LYS A 271 23.46 17.55 8.83
C LYS A 271 22.80 16.17 8.79
N PRO A 272 22.16 15.81 7.67
CA PRO A 272 21.40 14.56 7.60
C PRO A 272 22.29 13.31 7.79
N TYR A 273 23.57 13.40 7.44
CA TYR A 273 24.54 12.30 7.52
C TYR A 273 24.83 11.79 8.94
N SER A 274 24.41 12.53 9.97
CA SER A 274 24.49 12.09 11.37
C SER A 274 23.53 10.95 11.68
N PHE A 275 22.54 10.71 10.81
CA PHE A 275 21.63 9.58 10.83
C PHE A 275 21.76 8.73 9.55
N PRO A 276 22.83 7.92 9.44
CA PRO A 276 23.12 7.16 8.22
C PRO A 276 22.06 6.11 7.89
N GLY A 277 21.37 5.53 8.88
CA GLY A 277 20.24 4.62 8.66
C GLY A 277 19.09 5.33 7.94
N LEU A 278 18.65 6.48 8.46
CA LEU A 278 17.61 7.30 7.83
C LEU A 278 18.00 7.74 6.42
N CYS A 279 19.26 8.15 6.21
CA CYS A 279 19.78 8.46 4.87
C CYS A 279 19.68 7.26 3.93
N ALA A 280 20.04 6.06 4.39
CA ALA A 280 19.98 4.85 3.60
C ALA A 280 18.54 4.49 3.21
N LEU A 281 17.56 4.60 4.12
CA LEU A 281 16.14 4.42 3.78
C LEU A 281 15.65 5.42 2.74
N TYR A 282 16.04 6.69 2.88
CA TYR A 282 15.71 7.70 1.89
C TYR A 282 16.31 7.35 0.51
N PHE A 283 17.60 7.02 0.44
CA PHE A 283 18.22 6.69 -0.84
C PHE A 283 17.78 5.34 -1.41
N GLU A 284 17.27 4.43 -0.60
CA GLU A 284 16.59 3.22 -1.09
C GLU A 284 15.41 3.60 -1.99
N GLY A 285 14.54 4.50 -1.53
CA GLY A 285 13.43 5.03 -2.34
C GLY A 285 13.91 5.74 -3.60
N ARG A 286 14.91 6.63 -3.49
CA ARG A 286 15.45 7.36 -4.64
C ARG A 286 16.10 6.47 -5.70
N VAL A 287 16.88 5.47 -5.28
CA VAL A 287 17.76 4.70 -6.17
C VAL A 287 17.10 3.42 -6.63
N ARG A 288 16.53 2.62 -5.72
CA ARG A 288 15.92 1.34 -6.10
C ARG A 288 14.52 1.53 -6.66
N HIS A 289 13.77 2.48 -6.12
CA HIS A 289 12.38 2.71 -6.51
C HIS A 289 12.20 3.86 -7.50
N GLU A 290 13.28 4.58 -7.85
CA GLU A 290 13.28 5.73 -8.76
C GLU A 290 12.28 6.83 -8.33
N MET A 291 12.05 6.95 -7.02
CA MET A 291 11.08 7.88 -6.45
C MET A 291 11.55 9.34 -6.54
N SER A 292 10.57 10.24 -6.61
CA SER A 292 10.82 11.67 -6.41
C SER A 292 11.30 11.93 -4.98
N HIS A 293 11.83 13.13 -4.70
CA HIS A 293 12.22 13.50 -3.34
C HIS A 293 11.05 13.33 -2.34
N MET A 294 9.85 13.78 -2.72
CA MET A 294 8.66 13.72 -1.87
C MET A 294 8.19 12.28 -1.65
N ASP A 295 8.09 11.48 -2.72
CA ASP A 295 7.64 10.08 -2.61
C ASP A 295 8.62 9.24 -1.78
N SER A 296 9.91 9.56 -1.89
CA SER A 296 10.97 8.88 -1.13
C SER A 296 10.97 9.25 0.36
N ALA A 297 10.62 10.49 0.69
CA ALA A 297 10.43 10.92 2.08
C ALA A 297 9.20 10.22 2.69
N GLU A 298 8.11 10.13 1.94
CA GLU A 298 6.92 9.39 2.36
C GLU A 298 7.23 7.90 2.54
N PHE A 299 7.92 7.27 1.57
CA PHE A 299 8.38 5.89 1.68
C PHE A 299 9.20 5.65 2.96
N ALA A 300 10.23 6.47 3.22
CA ALA A 300 11.08 6.33 4.40
C ALA A 300 10.27 6.50 5.70
N THR A 301 9.36 7.47 5.75
CA THR A 301 8.47 7.68 6.90
C THR A 301 7.56 6.46 7.13
N ARG A 302 6.95 5.92 6.08
CA ARG A 302 6.10 4.71 6.14
C ARG A 302 6.88 3.45 6.54
N MET A 303 8.15 3.36 6.18
CA MET A 303 9.03 2.27 6.63
C MET A 303 9.21 2.31 8.15
N LEU A 304 9.26 3.50 8.73
CA LEU A 304 9.52 3.77 10.14
C LEU A 304 8.28 3.69 11.03
N GLU A 305 7.07 3.92 10.50
CA GLU A 305 5.81 3.69 11.23
C GLU A 305 5.72 2.25 11.75
N ASP A 306 5.37 2.00 13.00
CA ASP A 306 5.22 0.61 13.47
C ASP A 306 4.04 -0.06 12.74
N LEU A 307 4.28 -1.28 12.24
CA LEU A 307 3.18 -2.19 11.94
C LEU A 307 2.89 -2.81 13.30
N GLY A 308 1.91 -2.25 14.00
CA GLY A 308 1.39 -2.84 15.23
C GLY A 308 0.97 -4.28 15.04
#